data_AF-A0A535ZQR5-F1
#
_entry.id   AF-A0A535ZQR5-F1
#
_cell.length_a   1.000
_cell.length_b   1.000
_cell.length_c   1.000
_cell.angle_alpha   90.00
_cell.angle_beta   90.00
_cell.angle_gamma   90.00
#
_symmetry.space_group_name_H-M   'P 1'
#
loop_
_entity.id
_entity.type
_entity.pdbx_description
1 polymer ?
#
loop_
_entity_poly.entity_id
_entity_poly.type
_entity_poly.pdbx_seq_one_letter_code
_entity_poly.pdbx_strand_id
1 'polypeptide(L)'
;MQKFREQMPEDARRDDDIGAAIQGTPDELVTTKVDVNDYVDRKRQAFAAHVSQNDPNSWFANMQDQIYRMAFGTEYYQLARGKPGSALPEDDLFAGLS
;
A
#
# COMPACT_ATOMS: atom_id res chain seq x y z
N MET A 1 -20.84 3.69 -0.93
CA MET A 1 -19.64 4.53 -0.75
C MET A 1 -19.87 5.69 0.22
N GLN A 2 -20.91 6.52 0.05
CA GLN A 2 -21.14 7.70 0.92
C GLN A 2 -21.32 7.39 2.42
N LYS A 3 -22.15 6.40 2.76
CA LYS A 3 -22.38 5.98 4.16
C LYS A 3 -21.14 5.39 4.86
N PHE A 4 -20.18 4.85 4.11
CA PHE A 4 -18.92 4.34 4.66
C PHE A 4 -17.96 5.50 4.98
N ARG A 5 -17.94 6.53 4.13
CA ARG A 5 -17.15 7.76 4.31
C ARG A 5 -17.58 8.53 5.56
N GLU A 6 -18.88 8.60 5.84
CA GLU A 6 -19.43 9.24 7.04
C GLU A 6 -19.03 8.54 8.35
N GLN A 7 -18.67 7.25 8.29
CA GLN A 7 -18.25 6.46 9.46
C GLN A 7 -16.74 6.50 9.70
N MET A 8 -15.96 7.09 8.79
CA MET A 8 -14.53 7.25 9.00
C MET A 8 -14.23 8.40 9.97
N PRO A 9 -13.19 8.28 10.80
CA PRO A 9 -12.78 9.35 11.70
C PRO A 9 -12.43 10.63 10.91
N GLU A 10 -12.60 11.79 11.55
CA GLU A 10 -12.51 13.12 10.90
C GLU A 10 -11.16 13.38 10.21
N ASP A 11 -10.07 12.83 10.74
CA ASP A 11 -8.73 12.91 10.16
C ASP A 11 -8.65 12.19 8.81
N ALA A 12 -9.23 10.98 8.71
CA ALA A 12 -9.31 10.22 7.47
C ALA A 12 -10.23 10.87 6.42
N ARG A 13 -11.15 11.75 6.84
CA ARG A 13 -11.99 12.57 5.94
C ARG A 13 -11.32 13.89 5.52
N ARG A 14 -10.26 14.33 6.19
CA ARG A 14 -9.54 15.57 5.84
C ARG A 14 -8.56 15.40 4.68
N ASP A 15 -8.13 14.19 4.37
CA ASP A 15 -7.24 13.87 3.24
C ASP A 15 -7.96 13.94 1.87
N ASP A 16 -9.21 14.42 1.84
CA ASP A 16 -10.15 14.44 0.71
C ASP A 16 -9.83 15.45 -0.42
N ASP A 17 -8.71 16.18 -0.39
CA ASP A 17 -8.34 17.13 -1.47
C ASP A 17 -7.78 16.40 -2.73
N ILE A 18 -7.67 15.07 -2.67
CA ILE A 18 -7.36 14.21 -3.81
C ILE A 18 -8.70 13.73 -4.39
N GLY A 19 -9.14 14.38 -5.47
CA GLY A 19 -10.47 14.25 -6.07
C GLY A 19 -10.94 12.82 -6.35
N ALA A 20 -12.26 12.69 -6.59
CA ALA A 20 -13.10 11.48 -6.67
C ALA A 20 -12.71 10.34 -7.66
N ALA A 21 -11.46 10.24 -8.09
CA ALA A 21 -10.91 9.07 -8.76
C ALA A 21 -10.52 8.00 -7.71
N ILE A 22 -10.64 6.72 -8.07
CA ILE A 22 -10.03 5.64 -7.29
C ILE A 22 -8.52 5.87 -7.33
N GLN A 23 -7.93 6.24 -6.20
CA GLN A 23 -6.49 6.44 -6.08
C GLN A 23 -5.81 5.06 -6.14
N GLY A 24 -5.04 4.81 -7.20
CA GLY A 24 -4.35 3.54 -7.40
C GLY A 24 -3.96 3.30 -8.85
N THR A 25 -3.36 2.14 -9.10
CA THR A 25 -3.00 1.65 -10.43
C THR A 25 -3.96 0.52 -10.81
N PRO A 26 -4.58 0.53 -12.00
CA PRO A 26 -5.38 -0.59 -12.50
C PRO A 26 -4.60 -1.92 -12.47
N ASP A 27 -5.27 -3.02 -12.14
CA ASP A 27 -4.65 -4.34 -12.01
C ASP A 27 -3.93 -4.79 -13.29
N GLU A 28 -4.47 -4.44 -14.47
CA GLU A 28 -3.85 -4.72 -15.77
C GLU A 28 -2.53 -3.98 -16.01
N LEU A 29 -2.25 -2.94 -15.23
CA LEU A 29 -1.00 -2.18 -15.28
C LEU A 29 0.02 -2.65 -14.24
N VAL A 30 -0.38 -3.50 -13.28
CA VAL A 30 0.51 -4.11 -12.31
C VAL A 30 1.27 -5.25 -12.97
N THR A 31 2.59 -5.17 -12.98
CA THR A 31 3.46 -6.21 -13.56
C THR A 31 4.10 -7.11 -12.51
N THR A 32 4.15 -6.68 -11.24
CA THR A 32 4.84 -7.43 -10.18
C THR A 32 4.07 -7.26 -8.86
N LYS A 33 3.88 -8.37 -8.13
CA LYS A 33 3.22 -8.44 -6.82
C LYS A 33 4.16 -9.15 -5.84
N VAL A 34 4.69 -8.42 -4.87
CA VAL A 34 5.63 -8.97 -3.88
C VAL A 34 4.90 -9.17 -2.57
N ASP A 35 4.87 -10.41 -2.07
CA ASP A 35 4.43 -10.70 -0.71
C ASP A 35 5.53 -10.27 0.29
N VAL A 36 5.17 -9.36 1.18
CA VAL A 36 6.04 -8.79 2.22
C VAL A 36 5.51 -9.03 3.62
N ASN A 37 4.58 -9.99 3.82
CA ASN A 37 3.95 -10.25 5.11
C ASN A 37 4.95 -10.43 6.27
N ASP A 38 6.08 -11.10 6.00
CA ASP A 38 7.16 -11.32 6.96
C ASP A 38 7.85 -10.03 7.43
N TYR A 39 7.69 -8.92 6.70
CA TYR A 39 8.34 -7.64 6.95
C TYR A 39 7.38 -6.53 7.37
N VAL A 40 6.07 -6.81 7.48
CA VAL A 40 5.04 -5.80 7.79
C VAL A 40 5.29 -5.09 9.12
N ASP A 41 5.76 -5.81 10.15
CA ASP A 41 6.06 -5.19 11.46
C ASP A 41 7.20 -4.18 11.36
N ARG A 42 8.25 -4.51 10.59
CA ARG A 42 9.37 -3.62 10.34
C ARG A 42 8.94 -2.38 9.57
N LYS A 43 8.07 -2.55 8.57
CA LYS A 43 7.45 -1.45 7.81
C LYS A 43 6.64 -0.52 8.72
N ARG A 44 5.83 -1.08 9.62
CA ARG A 44 5.03 -0.30 10.58
C ARG A 44 5.91 0.48 11.56
N GLN A 45 6.99 -0.13 12.07
CA GLN A 45 7.96 0.55 12.92
C GLN A 45 8.68 1.68 12.17
N ALA A 46 9.07 1.46 10.91
CA ALA A 46 9.67 2.49 10.07
C ALA A 46 8.72 3.67 9.86
N PHE A 47 7.43 3.41 9.57
CA PHE A 47 6.41 4.46 9.47
C PHE A 47 6.28 5.27 10.76
N ALA A 48 6.21 4.60 11.92
CA ALA A 48 6.10 5.24 13.22
C ALA A 48 7.32 6.10 13.61
N ALA A 49 8.51 5.78 13.09
CA ALA A 49 9.72 6.56 13.35
C ALA A 49 9.68 7.97 12.70
N HIS A 50 8.87 8.16 11.66
CA HIS A 50 8.73 9.45 10.96
C HIS A 50 7.72 10.39 11.64
N VAL A 51 7.87 10.63 12.95
CA VAL A 51 6.92 11.38 13.79
C VAL A 51 6.62 12.80 13.27
N SER A 52 7.59 13.49 12.66
CA SER A 52 7.36 14.83 12.12
C SER A 52 6.48 14.85 10.86
N GLN A 53 6.31 13.69 10.21
CA GLN A 53 5.52 13.53 8.99
C GLN A 53 4.21 12.78 9.26
N ASN A 54 4.23 11.85 10.21
CA ASN A 54 3.11 10.97 10.53
C ASN A 54 2.60 11.27 11.94
N ASP A 55 1.33 11.68 12.04
CA ASP A 55 0.68 11.83 13.33
C ASP A 55 0.61 10.45 14.03
N PRO A 56 1.21 10.29 15.23
CA PRO A 56 1.12 9.06 16.01
C PRO A 56 -0.32 8.66 16.37
N ASN A 57 -1.27 9.60 16.29
CA ASN A 57 -2.69 9.38 16.55
C ASN A 57 -3.52 9.22 15.26
N SER A 58 -2.90 9.22 14.08
CA SER A 58 -3.60 9.00 12.81
C SER A 58 -4.32 7.65 12.77
N TRP A 59 -5.35 7.56 11.94
CA TRP A 59 -6.05 6.30 11.66
C TRP A 59 -5.09 5.16 11.26
N PHE A 60 -4.01 5.47 10.52
CA PHE A 60 -3.02 4.51 10.06
C PHE A 60 -2.19 3.94 11.22
N ALA A 61 -1.80 4.80 12.17
CA ALA A 61 -1.08 4.38 13.38
C ALA A 61 -1.93 3.46 14.27
N ASN A 62 -3.24 3.72 14.34
CA ASN A 62 -4.19 3.01 15.18
C ASN A 62 -4.88 1.81 14.53
N MET A 63 -4.52 1.46 13.29
CA MET A 63 -5.11 0.33 12.56
C MET A 63 -4.83 -1.02 13.25
N GLN A 64 -5.85 -1.88 13.33
CA GLN A 64 -5.71 -3.24 13.84
C GLN A 64 -4.72 -4.04 12.99
N ASP A 65 -3.87 -4.84 13.64
CA ASP A 65 -2.78 -5.59 12.99
C ASP A 65 -3.26 -6.45 11.80
N GLN A 66 -4.35 -7.19 11.98
CA GLN A 66 -4.91 -8.05 10.92
C GLN A 66 -5.35 -7.25 9.69
N ILE A 67 -5.89 -6.05 9.88
CA ILE A 67 -6.29 -5.15 8.79
C ILE A 67 -5.04 -4.56 8.12
N TYR A 68 -4.04 -4.19 8.91
CA TYR A 68 -2.79 -3.64 8.40
C TYR A 68 -2.05 -4.65 7.51
N ARG A 69 -1.94 -5.91 7.96
CA ARG A 69 -1.33 -6.99 7.17
C ARG A 69 -2.12 -7.29 5.89
N MET A 70 -3.45 -7.33 5.98
CA MET A 70 -4.30 -7.51 4.81
C MET A 70 -4.13 -6.39 3.78
N ALA A 71 -4.01 -5.14 4.23
CA ALA A 71 -3.89 -3.97 3.36
C ALA A 71 -2.47 -3.75 2.83
N PHE A 72 -1.43 -4.05 3.61
CA PHE A 72 -0.04 -3.66 3.33
C PHE A 72 0.95 -4.83 3.27
N GLY A 73 0.46 -6.07 3.30
CA GLY A 73 1.26 -7.29 3.19
C GLY A 73 1.66 -7.66 1.75
N THR A 74 1.08 -7.00 0.74
CA THR A 74 1.52 -7.12 -0.66
C THR A 74 1.91 -5.74 -1.18
N GLU A 75 3.06 -5.65 -1.85
CA GLU A 75 3.49 -4.46 -2.57
C GLU A 75 3.40 -4.68 -4.09
N TYR A 76 2.93 -3.66 -4.79
CA TYR A 76 2.58 -3.73 -6.20
C TYR A 76 3.48 -2.80 -7.02
N TYR A 77 4.00 -3.28 -8.14
CA TYR A 77 4.89 -2.51 -9.01
C TYR A 77 4.45 -2.59 -10.47
N GLN A 78 4.87 -1.56 -11.23
CA GLN A 78 4.77 -1.50 -12.68
C GLN A 78 6.17 -1.40 -13.29
N LEU A 79 6.48 -2.28 -14.24
CA LEU A 79 7.74 -2.27 -14.97
C LEU A 79 7.75 -1.09 -15.96
N ALA A 80 8.30 0.04 -15.52
CA ALA A 80 8.41 1.24 -16.34
C ALA A 80 9.44 1.11 -17.48
N ARG A 81 10.48 0.28 -17.29
CA ARG A 81 11.53 0.03 -18.28
C ARG A 81 12.19 -1.31 -18.01
N GLY A 82 12.43 -2.09 -19.06
CA GLY A 82 13.14 -3.36 -18.98
C GLY A 82 12.45 -4.44 -19.81
N LYS A 83 12.82 -5.69 -19.57
CA LYS A 83 12.10 -6.86 -20.04
C LYS A 83 11.58 -7.61 -18.81
N PRO A 84 10.30 -8.00 -18.77
CA PRO A 84 9.80 -8.82 -17.68
C PRO A 84 10.45 -10.22 -17.75
N GLY A 85 10.36 -10.94 -16.64
CA GLY A 85 10.60 -12.37 -16.54
C GLY A 85 9.58 -13.19 -17.34
N SER A 86 9.47 -14.48 -16.99
CA SER A 86 8.70 -15.43 -17.80
C SER A 86 7.18 -15.38 -17.62
N ALA A 87 6.67 -14.81 -16.52
CA ALA A 87 5.25 -14.78 -16.21
C ALA A 87 4.86 -13.47 -15.50
N LEU A 88 3.64 -13.00 -15.76
CA LEU A 88 3.07 -11.80 -15.13
C LEU A 88 1.80 -12.15 -14.33
N PRO A 89 1.52 -11.45 -13.21
CA PRO A 89 2.47 -10.58 -12.53
C PRO A 89 3.63 -11.39 -11.94
N GLU A 90 4.84 -10.83 -11.99
CA GLU A 90 6.03 -11.38 -11.34
C GLU A 90 5.84 -11.41 -9.83
N ASP A 91 6.46 -12.37 -9.14
CA ASP A 91 6.54 -12.43 -7.67
C ASP A 91 7.89 -11.93 -7.11
N ASP A 92 8.84 -11.63 -8.00
CA ASP A 92 10.18 -11.15 -7.70
C ASP A 92 10.59 -10.03 -8.66
N LEU A 93 11.10 -8.92 -8.13
CA LEU A 93 11.64 -7.81 -8.91
C LEU A 93 12.93 -8.18 -9.67
N PHE A 94 13.57 -9.29 -9.31
CA PHE A 94 14.78 -9.80 -9.96
C PHE A 94 14.49 -10.93 -10.96
N ALA A 95 13.22 -11.25 -11.23
CA ALA A 95 12.84 -12.28 -12.18
C ALA A 95 13.52 -12.05 -13.55
N GLY A 96 14.24 -13.07 -14.05
CA GLY A 96 14.92 -13.03 -15.35
C GLY A 96 16.32 -12.41 -15.38
N LEU A 97 16.92 -12.10 -14.21
CA LEU A 97 18.29 -11.57 -14.12
C LEU A 97 19.39 -12.62 -13.87
N SER A 98 19.08 -13.91 -14.02
CA SER A 98 20.03 -15.03 -13.85
C SER A 98 20.93 -15.26 -15.06
#